data_AF-A0ABD0RHX0-F1
#
_entry.id   AF-A0ABD0RHX0-F1
#
_cell.length_a   1.000
_cell.length_b   1.000
_cell.length_c   1.000
_cell.angle_alpha   90.00
_cell.angle_beta   90.00
_cell.angle_gamma   90.00
#
_symmetry.space_group_name_H-M   'P 1'
#
loop_
_entity.id
_entity.type
_entity.pdbx_description
1 polymer ?
#
loop_
_entity_poly.entity_id
_entity_poly.type
_entity_poly.pdbx_seq_one_letter_code
_entity_poly.pdbx_strand_id
1 'polypeptide(L)'
;PLVIKNSSLWIQSGIVSFGIGCADPKYPGVYARVSEYQDWINSYMGSNPPGFVEFNNNGFRSSANLLLFAISLTFSIIPFICSLYLSS
;
A
#
# COMPACT_ATOMS: atom_id res chain seq x y z
N PRO A 1 14.03 -18.33 4.21
CA PRO A 1 13.52 -17.04 3.65
C PRO A 1 12.11 -17.27 3.11
N LEU A 2 11.21 -16.31 3.24
CA LEU A 2 9.89 -16.37 2.60
C LEU A 2 9.98 -15.70 1.23
N VAL A 3 9.74 -16.46 0.17
CA VAL A 3 9.86 -16.01 -1.22
C VAL A 3 8.53 -16.23 -1.95
N ILE A 4 8.10 -15.23 -2.71
CA ILE A 4 6.89 -15.27 -3.54
C ILE A 4 7.31 -15.18 -4.99
N LYS A 5 6.68 -15.97 -5.86
CA LYS A 5 6.87 -15.90 -7.31
C LYS A 5 5.81 -14.99 -7.92
N ASN A 6 6.22 -13.88 -8.54
CA ASN A 6 5.36 -13.00 -9.32
C ASN A 6 5.79 -13.07 -10.79
N SER A 7 5.02 -13.79 -11.61
CA SER A 7 5.37 -14.10 -13.00
C SER A 7 6.75 -14.78 -13.09
N SER A 8 7.74 -14.10 -13.67
CA SER A 8 9.13 -14.57 -13.81
C SER A 8 10.05 -14.09 -12.68
N LEU A 9 9.55 -13.27 -11.74
CA LEU A 9 10.33 -12.69 -10.66
C LEU A 9 10.14 -13.47 -9.36
N TRP A 10 11.25 -13.70 -8.65
CA TRP A 10 11.25 -14.22 -7.29
C TRP A 10 11.49 -13.07 -6.31
N ILE A 11 10.56 -12.85 -5.41
CA ILE A 11 10.54 -11.70 -4.50
C ILE A 11 10.72 -12.21 -3.08
N GLN A 12 11.78 -11.78 -2.41
CA GLN A 12 11.97 -12.05 -0.98
C GLN A 12 11.02 -11.17 -0.16
N SER A 13 9.94 -11.78 0.32
CA SER A 13 8.89 -11.07 1.06
C SER A 13 9.13 -11.07 2.57
N GLY A 14 9.89 -12.06 3.08
CA GLY A 14 10.15 -12.18 4.50
C GLY A 14 11.46 -12.84 4.88
N ILE A 15 11.98 -12.47 6.06
CA ILE A 15 13.10 -13.12 6.74
C ILE A 15 12.53 -13.91 7.91
N VAL A 16 12.99 -15.14 8.13
CA VAL A 16 12.52 -15.98 9.26
C VAL A 16 12.78 -15.22 10.55
N SER A 17 11.76 -15.09 11.40
CA SER A 17 11.87 -14.38 12.67
C SER A 17 11.75 -15.35 13.83
N PHE A 18 10.56 -15.92 14.06
CA PHE A 18 10.32 -16.86 15.16
C PHE A 18 9.17 -17.80 14.84
N GLY A 19 8.90 -18.74 15.75
CA GLY A 19 7.74 -19.62 15.73
C GLY A 19 7.51 -20.22 17.10
N ILE A 20 6.31 -20.75 17.34
CA ILE A 20 5.98 -21.53 18.54
C ILE A 20 6.05 -23.01 18.15
N GLY A 21 7.00 -23.74 18.73
CA GLY A 21 7.25 -25.14 18.37
C GLY A 21 7.79 -25.29 16.95
N CYS A 22 7.51 -26.44 16.32
CA CYS A 22 7.93 -26.75 14.95
C CYS A 22 6.77 -27.43 14.21
N ALA A 23 6.37 -26.86 13.07
CA ALA A 23 5.31 -27.38 12.20
C ALA A 23 3.96 -27.65 12.90
N ASP A 24 3.67 -26.93 13.99
CA ASP A 24 2.37 -27.01 14.65
C ASP A 24 1.31 -26.30 13.77
N PRO A 25 0.23 -26.99 13.35
CA PRO A 25 -0.79 -26.39 12.49
C PRO A 25 -1.53 -25.21 13.13
N LYS A 26 -1.49 -25.07 14.46
CA LYS A 26 -2.09 -23.93 15.17
C LYS A 26 -1.20 -22.69 15.16
N TYR A 27 0.11 -22.85 14.97
CA TYR A 27 1.08 -21.77 15.12
C TYR A 27 1.91 -21.61 13.83
N PRO A 28 1.56 -20.63 12.97
CA PRO A 28 2.35 -20.37 11.78
C PRO A 28 3.73 -19.84 12.14
N GLY A 29 4.71 -20.10 11.27
CA GLY A 29 6.01 -19.43 11.33
C GLY A 29 5.86 -17.93 11.08
N VAL A 30 6.56 -17.12 11.86
CA VAL A 30 6.51 -15.66 11.79
C VAL A 30 7.74 -15.15 11.05
N TYR A 31 7.50 -14.22 10.13
CA TYR A 31 8.52 -13.63 9.26
C TYR A 31 8.52 -12.11 9.41
N ALA A 32 9.72 -11.53 9.48
CA ALA A 32 9.89 -10.08 9.38
C ALA A 32 9.56 -9.63 7.96
N ARG A 33 8.68 -8.64 7.82
CA ARG A 33 8.23 -8.10 6.52
C ARG A 33 9.32 -7.25 5.90
N VAL A 34 9.93 -7.72 4.80
CA VAL A 34 11.09 -7.05 4.16
C VAL A 34 10.76 -5.63 3.69
N SER A 35 9.54 -5.39 3.20
CA SER A 35 9.13 -4.07 2.68
C SER A 35 9.15 -2.95 3.72
N GLU A 36 8.93 -3.24 5.01
CA GLU A 36 8.98 -2.23 6.09
C GLU A 36 10.40 -1.71 6.35
N TYR A 37 11.41 -2.45 5.90
CA TYR A 37 12.82 -2.13 6.11
C TYR A 37 13.49 -1.64 4.83
N GLN A 38 12.73 -1.32 3.78
CA GLN A 38 13.27 -0.89 2.49
C GLN A 38 14.21 0.30 2.64
N ASP A 39 13.81 1.36 3.36
CA ASP A 39 14.64 2.55 3.55
C ASP A 39 15.92 2.25 4.33
N TRP A 40 15.81 1.43 5.38
CA TRP A 40 16.97 0.97 6.13
C TRP A 40 17.91 0.16 5.23
N ILE A 41 17.40 -0.82 4.48
CA ILE A 41 18.19 -1.62 3.54
C ILE A 41 18.91 -0.70 2.55
N ASN A 42 18.18 0.23 1.91
CA ASN A 42 18.75 1.18 0.96
C ASN A 42 19.85 2.04 1.58
N SER A 43 19.74 2.41 2.87
CA SER A 43 20.77 3.20 3.55
C SER A 43 22.09 2.44 3.78
N TYR A 44 22.07 1.10 3.78
CA TYR A 44 23.26 0.25 3.95
C TYR A 44 23.77 -0.33 2.63
N MET A 45 22.97 -0.29 1.57
CA MET A 45 23.35 -0.79 0.26
C MET A 45 24.02 0.35 -0.52
N GLY A 46 25.36 0.36 -0.53
CA GLY A 46 26.17 1.40 -1.18
C GLY A 46 25.91 1.53 -2.69
N SER A 47 26.77 0.96 -3.54
CA SER A 47 26.64 1.09 -5.00
C SER A 47 25.64 0.12 -5.65
N ASN A 48 25.16 -0.89 -4.91
CA ASN A 48 24.42 -2.03 -5.47
C ASN A 48 23.08 -2.28 -4.73
N PRO A 49 22.13 -1.32 -4.73
CA PRO A 49 20.85 -1.51 -4.05
C PRO A 49 20.03 -2.67 -4.67
N PRO A 50 19.24 -3.40 -3.85
CA PRO A 50 18.34 -4.42 -4.37
C PRO A 50 17.12 -3.77 -5.04
N GLY A 51 16.52 -4.49 -5.98
CA GLY A 51 15.24 -4.07 -6.58
C GLY A 51 14.08 -4.35 -5.64
N PHE A 52 13.25 -3.35 -5.36
CA PHE A 52 11.97 -3.48 -4.67
C PHE A 52 10.81 -3.45 -5.66
N VAL A 53 9.72 -4.15 -5.34
CA VAL A 53 8.50 -4.22 -6.16
C VAL A 53 7.36 -3.53 -5.44
N GLU A 54 6.65 -2.69 -6.18
CA GLU A 54 5.45 -2.00 -5.68
C GLU A 54 4.20 -2.84 -5.97
N PHE A 55 3.45 -3.19 -4.94
CA PHE A 55 2.14 -3.82 -5.09
C PHE A 55 1.07 -2.73 -5.18
N ASN A 56 0.83 -2.27 -6.41
CA ASN A 56 -0.12 -1.21 -6.64
C ASN A 56 -1.57 -1.69 -6.45
N ASN A 57 -2.15 -1.44 -5.27
CA ASN A 57 -3.59 -1.49 -5.04
C ASN A 57 -4.23 -0.17 -5.49
N ASN A 58 -4.50 -0.07 -6.79
CA ASN A 58 -5.20 1.07 -7.42
C ASN A 58 -6.58 1.40 -6.77
N GLY A 59 -7.12 0.54 -5.90
CA GLY A 59 -8.39 0.73 -5.22
C GLY A 59 -8.43 1.91 -4.23
N PHE A 60 -7.30 2.35 -3.65
CA PHE A 60 -7.31 3.42 -2.63
C PHE A 60 -7.06 4.83 -3.21
N ARG A 61 -6.31 4.97 -4.31
CA ARG A 61 -6.08 6.28 -4.95
C ARG A 61 -7.30 6.78 -5.74
N SER A 62 -8.07 5.88 -6.34
CA SER A 62 -9.29 6.25 -7.07
C SER A 62 -10.39 6.79 -6.14
N SER A 63 -10.54 6.25 -4.93
CA SER A 63 -11.55 6.73 -3.97
C SER A 63 -11.22 8.13 -3.45
N ALA A 64 -9.96 8.43 -3.16
CA ALA A 64 -9.53 9.78 -2.75
C ALA A 64 -9.79 10.83 -3.84
N ASN A 65 -9.48 10.51 -5.10
CA ASN A 65 -9.76 11.41 -6.24
C ASN A 65 -11.28 11.61 -6.47
N LEU A 66 -12.08 10.56 -6.28
CA LEU A 66 -13.55 10.66 -6.39
C LEU A 66 -14.14 11.57 -5.30
N LEU A 67 -13.65 11.45 -4.06
CA LEU A 67 -14.07 12.29 -2.95
C LEU A 67 -13.70 13.76 -3.16
N LEU A 68 -12.48 14.03 -3.66
CA LEU A 68 -12.05 15.40 -3.99
C LEU A 68 -12.90 16.02 -5.09
N PHE A 69 -13.24 15.24 -6.12
CA PHE A 69 -14.14 15.70 -7.19
C PHE A 69 -15.55 15.99 -6.67
N ALA A 70 -16.09 15.12 -5.81
CA ALA A 70 -17.40 15.32 -5.19
C ALA A 70 -17.42 16.59 -4.32
N ILE A 71 -16.38 16.82 -3.50
CA ILE A 71 -16.25 18.04 -2.69
C ILE A 71 -16.22 19.27 -3.60
N SER A 72 -15.39 19.27 -4.66
CA SER A 72 -15.32 20.38 -5.60
C SER A 72 -16.67 20.70 -6.27
N LEU A 73 -17.45 19.68 -6.64
CA LEU A 73 -18.78 19.83 -7.23
C LEU A 73 -19.77 20.46 -6.24
N THR A 74 -19.75 20.01 -4.98
CA THR A 74 -20.65 20.56 -3.96
C THR A 74 -20.38 22.05 -3.72
N PHE A 75 -19.12 22.46 -3.57
CA PHE A 75 -18.76 23.87 -3.39
C PHE A 75 -19.14 24.76 -4.59
N SER A 76 -19.17 24.20 -5.80
CA SER A 76 -19.56 24.95 -7.01
C SER A 76 -21.08 25.04 -7.20
N ILE A 77 -21.82 23.98 -6.85
CA ILE A 77 -23.27 23.90 -7.06
C ILE A 77 -24.06 24.60 -5.94
N ILE A 78 -23.59 24.55 -4.69
CA ILE A 78 -24.24 25.20 -3.54
C ILE A 78 -24.52 26.70 -3.78
N PRO A 79 -23.55 27.54 -4.21
CA PRO A 79 -23.83 28.95 -4.46
C PRO A 79 -24.79 29.16 -5.63
N PHE A 80 -24.73 28.32 -6.66
CA PHE A 80 -25.63 28.40 -7.83
C PHE A 80 -27.10 28.09 -7.46
N ILE A 81 -27.33 27.03 -6.68
CA ILE A 81 -28.67 26.69 -6.19
C ILE A 81 -29.20 27.76 -5.22
N CYS A 82 -28.33 28.29 -4.35
CA CYS A 82 -28.71 29.35 -3.42
C CYS A 82 -29.13 30.64 -4.16
N SER A 83 -28.41 31.01 -5.22
CA SER A 83 -28.76 32.16 -6.07
C SER A 83 -30.09 31.95 -6.82
N LEU A 84 -30.38 30.73 -7.29
CA LEU A 84 -31.65 30.43 -7.95
C LEU A 84 -32.84 30.50 -6.98
N TYR A 85 -32.66 30.08 -5.72
CA TYR A 85 -33.71 30.09 -4.72
C TYR A 85 -34.02 31.50 -4.18
N LEU A 86 -33.00 32.37 -4.09
CA LEU A 86 -33.16 33.78 -3.69
C LEU A 86 -33.75 34.67 -4.80
N SER A 87 -33.76 34.19 -6.05
CA SER A 87 -34.31 34.90 -7.21
C SER A 87 -35.76 34.50 -7.55
N SER A 88 -36.36 33.58 -6.79
CA SER A 88 -37.77 33.16 -6.89
C SER A 88 -38.59 33.70 -5.71
#